data_AF-A0A3B8XA10-F1
#
_entry.id   AF-A0A3B8XA10-F1
#
_cell.length_a   1.000
_cell.length_b   1.000
_cell.length_c   1.000
_cell.angle_alpha   90.00
_cell.angle_beta   90.00
_cell.angle_gamma   90.00
#
_symmetry.space_group_name_H-M   'P 1'
#
loop_
_entity.id
_entity.type
_entity.pdbx_description
1 polymer ?
#
loop_
_entity_poly.entity_id
_entity_poly.type
_entity_poly.pdbx_seq_one_letter_code
_entity_poly.pdbx_strand_id
1 'polypeptide(L)'
;MEPDKGKCACGRRTKDASVYIYRSHTDRFLFHRCDCGAEWTEHQTDVDPLDPVSSDEVIEVHKRLAKFEGSFSELLERHPA
;
A
#
# COMPACT_ATOMS: atom_id res chain seq x y z
N MET A 1 -21.94 -7.82 18.84
CA MET A 1 -21.12 -8.68 17.96
C MET A 1 -20.22 -7.76 17.19
N GLU A 2 -19.01 -7.52 17.70
CA GLU A 2 -17.98 -6.88 16.89
C GLU A 2 -17.66 -7.87 15.76
N PRO A 3 -17.63 -7.45 14.48
CA PRO A 3 -17.20 -8.35 13.41
C PRO A 3 -15.81 -8.86 13.79
N ASP A 4 -15.53 -10.13 13.51
CA ASP A 4 -14.21 -10.74 13.71
C ASP A 4 -13.19 -9.95 12.86
N LYS A 5 -12.68 -8.83 13.39
CA LYS A 5 -11.83 -7.84 12.71
C LYS A 5 -10.49 -8.44 12.24
N GLY A 6 -10.27 -9.73 12.53
CA GLY A 6 -9.07 -10.48 12.20
C GLY A 6 -9.26 -11.49 11.07
N LYS A 7 -10.46 -11.64 10.49
CA LYS A 7 -10.71 -12.65 9.45
C LYS A 7 -11.47 -12.09 8.25
N CYS A 8 -11.06 -12.54 7.08
CA CYS A 8 -11.82 -12.38 5.84
C CYS A 8 -13.07 -13.27 5.87
N ALA A 9 -14.09 -12.92 5.08
CA ALA A 9 -15.31 -13.72 4.91
C ALA A 9 -15.05 -15.18 4.46
N CYS A 10 -13.90 -15.45 3.83
CA CYS A 10 -13.47 -16.80 3.47
C CYS A 10 -12.85 -17.61 4.63
N GLY A 11 -12.76 -17.04 5.83
CA GLY A 11 -12.20 -17.69 7.03
C GLY A 11 -10.69 -17.52 7.22
N ARG A 12 -9.96 -16.97 6.23
CA ARG A 12 -8.52 -16.65 6.37
C ARG A 12 -8.30 -15.44 7.28
N ARG A 13 -7.13 -15.34 7.90
CA ARG A 13 -6.80 -14.19 8.75
C ARG A 13 -6.46 -12.98 7.87
N THR A 14 -6.93 -11.79 8.25
CA THR A 14 -6.67 -10.54 7.52
C THR A 14 -5.18 -10.21 7.44
N LYS A 15 -4.40 -10.62 8.45
CA LYS A 15 -2.93 -10.47 8.47
C LYS A 15 -2.18 -11.30 7.42
N ASP A 16 -2.81 -12.34 6.87
CA ASP A 16 -2.20 -13.21 5.86
C ASP A 16 -2.52 -12.69 4.44
N ALA A 17 -3.27 -11.58 4.32
CA ALA A 17 -3.54 -10.95 3.03
C ALA A 17 -2.29 -10.25 2.48
N SER A 18 -2.19 -10.22 1.16
CA SER A 18 -1.19 -9.38 0.49
C SER A 18 -1.56 -7.92 0.74
N VAL A 19 -0.56 -7.10 1.10
CA VAL A 19 -0.77 -5.67 1.40
C VAL A 19 0.07 -4.84 0.44
N TYR A 20 -0.56 -3.89 -0.21
CA TYR A 20 0.11 -2.83 -0.95
C TYR A 20 0.00 -1.54 -0.13
N ILE A 21 1.13 -0.89 0.13
CA ILE A 21 1.18 0.34 0.93
C ILE A 21 1.46 1.52 -0.01
N TYR A 22 0.61 2.53 0.06
CA TYR A 22 0.84 3.83 -0.58
C TYR A 22 0.93 4.89 0.51
N ARG A 23 1.97 5.73 0.45
CA ARG A 23 2.15 6.87 1.35
C ARG A 23 2.00 8.16 0.57
N SER A 24 1.15 9.05 1.07
CA SER A 24 1.20 10.48 0.76
C SER A 24 2.13 11.19 1.76
N HIS A 25 2.13 12.53 1.79
CA HIS A 25 2.86 13.29 2.80
C HIS A 25 2.32 13.13 4.23
N THR A 26 1.01 12.92 4.40
CA THR A 26 0.33 12.92 5.71
C THR A 26 -0.53 11.68 5.94
N ASP A 27 -0.63 10.83 4.93
CA ASP A 27 -1.54 9.69 4.92
C ASP A 27 -0.82 8.43 4.47
N ARG A 28 -1.26 7.30 4.99
CA ARG A 28 -0.87 5.97 4.54
C ARG A 28 -2.12 5.18 4.21
N PHE A 29 -2.17 4.67 2.99
CA PHE A 29 -3.22 3.81 2.51
C PHE A 29 -2.68 2.40 2.41
N LEU A 30 -3.31 1.45 3.10
CA LEU A 30 -2.99 0.04 3.02
C LEU A 30 -4.10 -0.65 2.24
N PHE A 31 -3.76 -1.20 1.09
CA PHE A 31 -4.68 -1.93 0.23
C PHE A 31 -4.44 -3.42 0.43
N HIS A 32 -5.42 -4.09 1.03
CA HIS A 32 -5.34 -5.50 1.34
C HIS A 32 -6.09 -6.31 0.30
N ARG A 33 -5.48 -7.43 -0.10
CA ARG A 33 -6.10 -8.42 -0.98
C ARG A 33 -5.93 -9.80 -0.38
N CYS A 34 -7.06 -10.39 0.02
CA CYS A 34 -7.09 -11.80 0.37
C CYS A 34 -7.00 -12.67 -0.89
N ASP A 35 -6.38 -13.84 -0.79
CA ASP A 35 -6.36 -14.86 -1.85
C ASP A 35 -7.74 -15.28 -2.36
N CYS A 36 -8.81 -15.12 -1.57
CA CYS A 36 -10.17 -15.40 -2.05
C CYS A 36 -10.72 -14.29 -2.96
N GLY A 37 -9.95 -13.23 -3.19
CA GLY A 37 -10.33 -12.07 -3.99
C GLY A 37 -11.03 -10.95 -3.21
N ALA A 38 -11.21 -11.08 -1.90
CA ALA A 38 -11.76 -10.00 -1.09
C ALA A 38 -10.72 -8.88 -0.89
N GLU A 39 -11.18 -7.64 -1.05
CA GLU A 39 -10.34 -6.44 -0.99
C GLU A 39 -10.88 -5.48 0.06
N TRP A 40 -9.98 -4.83 0.80
CA TRP A 40 -10.33 -3.73 1.70
C TRP A 40 -9.18 -2.74 1.80
N THR A 41 -9.51 -1.51 2.17
CA THR A 41 -8.54 -0.42 2.29
C THR A 41 -8.55 0.13 3.71
N GLU A 42 -7.37 0.27 4.31
CA GLU A 42 -7.18 0.98 5.57
C GLU A 42 -6.55 2.34 5.25
N HIS A 43 -7.19 3.42 5.70
CA HIS A 43 -6.67 4.77 5.59
C HIS A 43 -6.20 5.22 6.97
N GLN A 44 -4.90 5.47 7.07
CA GLN A 44 -4.25 6.04 8.24
C GLN A 44 -3.91 7.50 7.93
N THR A 45 -4.48 8.42 8.70
CA THR A 45 -4.20 9.86 8.64
C THR A 45 -3.18 10.24 9.72
N ASP A 46 -2.60 11.44 9.63
CA ASP A 46 -1.64 11.98 10.61
C ASP A 46 -0.34 11.16 10.68
N VAL A 47 0.07 10.62 9.53
CA VAL A 47 1.32 9.88 9.41
C VAL A 47 2.48 10.86 9.38
N ASP A 48 3.40 10.70 10.33
CA ASP A 48 4.60 11.53 10.39
C ASP A 48 5.45 11.34 9.11
N PRO A 49 5.84 12.43 8.42
CA PRO A 49 6.62 12.34 7.19
C PRO A 49 8.07 11.93 7.40
N LEU A 50 8.56 11.91 8.66
CA LEU A 50 9.89 11.41 9.02
C LEU A 50 9.85 9.93 9.42
N ASP A 51 8.66 9.33 9.54
CA ASP A 51 8.52 7.91 9.84
C ASP A 51 9.18 7.07 8.74
N PRO A 52 10.07 6.13 9.11
CA PRO A 52 10.93 5.46 8.16
C PRO A 52 10.13 4.67 7.13
N VAL A 53 10.54 4.79 5.86
CA VAL A 53 10.02 3.96 4.77
C VAL A 53 10.55 2.55 4.94
N SER A 54 9.66 1.55 4.86
CA SER A 54 10.06 0.16 5.01
C SER A 54 10.84 -0.36 3.80
N SER A 55 11.67 -1.39 3.99
CA SER A 55 12.42 -2.00 2.88
C SER A 55 11.51 -2.57 1.79
N ASP A 56 10.33 -3.07 2.15
CA ASP A 56 9.38 -3.64 1.18
C ASP A 56 8.85 -2.55 0.23
N GLU A 57 8.49 -1.38 0.78
CA GLU A 57 8.08 -0.21 0.00
C GLU A 57 9.19 0.24 -0.99
N VAL A 58 10.44 0.30 -0.51
CA VAL A 58 11.59 0.67 -1.36
C VAL A 58 11.82 -0.35 -2.47
N ILE A 59 11.74 -1.65 -2.16
CA ILE A 59 11.92 -2.73 -3.13
C ILE A 59 10.84 -2.66 -4.22
N GLU A 60 9.60 -2.32 -3.86
CA GLU A 60 8.52 -2.23 -4.82
C GLU A 60 8.68 -1.05 -5.79
N VAL A 61 9.01 0.13 -5.26
CA VAL A 61 9.34 1.31 -6.08
C VAL A 61 10.51 0.98 -7.01
N HIS A 62 11.56 0.33 -6.48
CA HIS A 62 12.70 -0.09 -7.29
C HIS A 62 12.30 -1.04 -8.43
N LYS A 63 11.45 -2.04 -8.17
CA LYS A 63 10.95 -2.96 -9.22
C LYS A 63 10.17 -2.22 -10.32
N ARG A 64 9.39 -1.20 -9.96
CA ARG A 64 8.65 -0.37 -10.93
C ARG A 64 9.59 0.49 -11.75
N LEU A 65 10.56 1.16 -11.10
CA LEU A 65 11.57 1.98 -11.77
C LEU A 65 12.48 1.16 -12.68
N ALA A 66 12.88 -0.05 -12.27
CA ALA A 66 13.73 -0.93 -13.06
C ALA A 66 13.09 -1.37 -14.39
N LYS A 67 11.76 -1.31 -14.49
CA LYS A 67 11.00 -1.64 -15.70
C LYS A 67 10.53 -0.39 -16.46
N PHE A 68 10.86 0.80 -15.98
CA PHE A 68 10.42 2.04 -16.60
C PHE A 68 11.37 2.43 -17.72
N GLU A 69 10.85 2.52 -18.94
CA GLU A 69 11.62 2.86 -20.15
C GLU A 69 11.48 4.36 -20.54
N GLY A 70 10.79 5.17 -19.73
CA GLY A 70 10.59 6.60 -19.98
C GLY A 70 11.69 7.50 -19.42
N SER A 71 11.57 8.81 -19.68
CA SER A 71 12.51 9.81 -19.17
C SER A 71 12.27 10.17 -17.70
N PHE A 72 13.30 10.70 -17.03
CA PHE A 72 13.18 11.16 -15.64
C PHE A 72 12.15 12.28 -15.48
N SER A 73 11.96 13.14 -16.49
CA SER A 73 10.91 14.17 -16.49
C SER A 73 9.51 13.56 -16.47
N GLU A 74 9.27 12.53 -17.29
CA GLU A 74 7.98 11.81 -17.29
C GLU A 74 7.70 11.08 -15.97
N LEU A 75 8.74 10.66 -15.27
CA LEU A 75 8.62 10.06 -13.93
C LEU A 75 8.17 11.09 -12.89
N LEU A 76 8.60 12.35 -13.02
CA LEU A 76 8.29 13.44 -12.09
C LEU A 76 6.98 14.18 -12.40
N GLU A 77 6.51 14.17 -13.65
CA GLU A 77 5.34 14.94 -14.08
C GLU A 77 3.97 14.38 -13.64
N ARG A 78 3.94 13.28 -12.88
CA ARG A 78 2.69 12.73 -12.33
C ARG A 78 2.47 13.06 -10.86
N HIS A 79 2.29 14.34 -10.53
CA HIS A 79 1.57 14.76 -9.33
C HIS A 79 0.88 16.12 -9.54
N PRO A 80 -0.38 16.17 -10.02
CA PRO A 80 -1.26 17.26 -9.60
C PRO A 80 -1.56 17.09 -8.10
N ALA A 81 -1.49 18.20 -7.38
CA ALA A 81 -1.79 18.32 -5.96
C ALA A 81 -3.23 17.91 -5.60
#